data_AF-B2IEI1-F1
#
_entry.id   AF-B2IEI1-F1
#
_cell.length_a   1.000
_cell.length_b   1.000
_cell.length_c   1.000
_cell.angle_alpha   90.00
_cell.angle_beta   90.00
_cell.angle_gamma   90.00
#
_symmetry.space_group_name_H-M   'P 1'
#
loop_
_entity.id
_entity.type
_entity.pdbx_description
1 polymer ?
#
loop_
_entity_poly.entity_id
_entity_poly.type
_entity_poly.pdbx_seq_one_letter_code
_entity_poly.pdbx_strand_id
1 'polypeptide(L)'
;MRDFRDAKAMAQTLRENLTAKAITISYSESLELVSKILGISDWNTLSALLQARLRETASPPTRHPGGTVNYPALPIRDFVVFPTMNVPLLVGRDKTKHALDHAFERHREVVLAVQKDPAIEEPGFGDVYEVGVLARLLELERFPDSTMKILVHAHRRVAICGFIGEAGAFQAEIADISEGPIPDAPELIRKVVERFERYVAVHEIDIPQTWPALGQIRDPGRVADVISQHMAMPISKKQSLLATLDPVIRLEKVVALLDGE
;
A
#
# COMPACT_ATOMS: atom_id res chain seq x y z
N MET A 1 -8.82 -32.34 15.23
CA MET A 1 -9.23 -31.12 14.50
C MET A 1 -8.09 -30.77 13.56
N ARG A 2 -8.29 -30.84 12.24
CA ARG A 2 -7.21 -30.55 11.27
C ARG A 2 -6.84 -29.07 11.39
N ASP A 3 -5.54 -28.78 11.51
CA ASP A 3 -5.02 -27.44 11.73
C ASP A 3 -5.07 -26.64 10.43
N PHE A 4 -5.64 -25.44 10.47
CA PHE A 4 -5.92 -24.60 9.30
C PHE A 4 -4.75 -23.67 8.94
N ARG A 5 -3.65 -23.72 9.71
CA ARG A 5 -2.49 -22.80 9.62
C ARG A 5 -1.80 -22.79 8.26
N ASP A 6 -1.91 -23.90 7.52
CA ASP A 6 -1.17 -24.10 6.28
C ASP A 6 -2.06 -24.05 5.04
N ALA A 7 -3.28 -23.47 5.10
CA ALA A 7 -4.21 -23.51 3.96
C ALA A 7 -3.60 -22.94 2.65
N LYS A 8 -2.77 -21.89 2.74
CA LYS A 8 -2.00 -21.39 1.58
C LYS A 8 -0.94 -22.39 1.10
N ALA A 9 -0.19 -23.01 2.01
CA ALA A 9 0.80 -24.03 1.68
C ALA A 9 0.14 -25.29 1.09
N MET A 10 -1.01 -25.71 1.62
CA MET A 10 -1.83 -26.78 1.06
C MET A 10 -2.28 -26.47 -0.37
N ALA A 11 -2.70 -25.23 -0.64
CA ALA A 11 -3.10 -24.81 -1.98
C ALA A 11 -1.89 -24.78 -2.94
N GLN A 12 -0.72 -24.38 -2.45
CA GLN A 12 0.50 -24.41 -3.24
C GLN A 12 0.94 -25.85 -3.55
N THR A 13 1.00 -26.73 -2.55
CA THR A 13 1.32 -28.15 -2.72
C THR A 13 0.29 -28.88 -3.59
N LEU A 14 -1.00 -28.57 -3.47
CA LEU A 14 -2.05 -29.15 -4.31
C LEU A 14 -1.85 -28.77 -5.78
N ARG A 15 -1.57 -27.50 -6.04
CA ARG A 15 -1.30 -26.99 -7.39
C ARG A 15 -0.05 -27.62 -8.00
N GLU A 16 1.03 -27.73 -7.24
CA GLU A 16 2.28 -28.38 -7.67
C GLU A 16 2.05 -29.86 -8.05
N ASN A 17 1.30 -30.60 -7.23
CA ASN A 17 0.96 -32.00 -7.50
C ASN A 17 0.03 -32.18 -8.71
N LEU A 18 -0.94 -31.29 -8.91
CA LEU A 18 -1.82 -31.34 -10.08
C LEU A 18 -1.07 -31.00 -11.36
N THR A 19 -0.16 -30.03 -11.30
CA THR A 19 0.71 -29.67 -12.41
C THR A 19 1.62 -30.84 -12.81
N ALA A 20 2.17 -31.57 -11.83
CA ALA A 20 2.94 -32.79 -12.08
C ALA A 20 2.13 -33.93 -12.75
N LYS A 21 0.79 -33.87 -12.65
CA LYS A 21 -0.15 -34.79 -13.31
C LYS A 21 -0.76 -34.21 -14.59
N ALA A 22 -0.14 -33.16 -15.16
CA ALA A 22 -0.60 -32.45 -16.36
C ALA A 22 -2.00 -31.80 -16.22
N ILE A 23 -2.43 -31.50 -14.99
CA ILE A 23 -3.65 -30.74 -14.71
C ILE A 23 -3.23 -29.33 -14.26
N THR A 24 -3.40 -28.35 -15.14
CA THR A 24 -3.06 -26.95 -14.86
C THR A 24 -4.26 -26.26 -14.23
N ILE A 25 -4.11 -25.82 -12.98
CA ILE A 25 -5.07 -24.95 -12.30
C ILE A 25 -4.37 -23.67 -11.84
N SER A 26 -5.15 -22.59 -11.77
CA SER A 26 -4.74 -21.34 -11.15
C SER A 26 -4.57 -21.51 -9.64
N TYR A 27 -3.83 -20.59 -9.03
CA TYR A 27 -3.66 -20.61 -7.58
C TYR A 27 -4.97 -20.31 -6.84
N SER A 28 -5.82 -19.44 -7.39
CA SER A 28 -7.16 -19.15 -6.87
C SER A 28 -8.06 -20.39 -6.89
N GLU A 29 -8.08 -21.15 -7.99
CA GLU A 29 -8.78 -22.44 -8.03
C GLU A 29 -8.27 -23.42 -6.99
N SER A 30 -6.95 -23.42 -6.72
CA SER A 30 -6.37 -24.26 -5.67
C SER A 30 -6.81 -23.82 -4.26
N LEU A 31 -6.86 -22.52 -4.00
CA LEU A 31 -7.36 -21.96 -2.73
C LEU A 31 -8.85 -22.29 -2.52
N GLU A 32 -9.65 -22.21 -3.57
CA GLU A 32 -11.06 -22.61 -3.56
C GLU A 32 -11.23 -24.09 -3.23
N LEU A 33 -10.43 -24.95 -3.87
CA LEU A 33 -10.44 -26.39 -3.59
C LEU A 33 -10.03 -26.69 -2.15
N VAL A 34 -8.99 -26.04 -1.64
CA VAL A 34 -8.55 -26.19 -0.25
C VAL A 34 -9.62 -25.71 0.73
N SER A 35 -10.33 -24.63 0.42
CA SER A 35 -11.43 -24.12 1.25
C SER A 35 -12.55 -25.13 1.37
N LYS A 36 -12.96 -25.74 0.25
CA LYS A 36 -13.95 -26.82 0.21
C LYS A 36 -13.49 -28.08 0.94
N ILE A 37 -12.21 -28.46 0.81
CA ILE A 37 -11.61 -29.59 1.55
C ILE A 37 -11.66 -29.35 3.07
N LEU A 38 -11.50 -28.10 3.49
CA LEU A 38 -11.56 -27.68 4.89
C LEU A 38 -12.99 -27.43 5.39
N GLY A 39 -14.00 -27.68 4.55
CA GLY A 39 -15.42 -27.55 4.90
C GLY A 39 -15.94 -26.11 4.91
N ILE A 40 -15.21 -25.19 4.28
CA ILE A 40 -15.60 -23.78 4.15
C ILE A 40 -16.09 -23.51 2.71
N SER A 41 -17.08 -22.62 2.57
CA SER A 41 -17.77 -22.36 1.30
C SER A 41 -16.84 -21.85 0.19
N ASP A 42 -15.89 -21.00 0.57
CA ASP A 42 -15.01 -20.26 -0.34
C ASP A 42 -13.76 -19.80 0.42
N TRP A 43 -12.74 -19.39 -0.35
CA TRP A 43 -11.48 -18.92 0.23
C TRP A 43 -11.66 -17.64 1.06
N ASN A 44 -12.62 -16.79 0.72
CA ASN A 44 -12.85 -15.53 1.43
C ASN A 44 -13.28 -15.78 2.87
N THR A 45 -14.20 -16.71 3.08
CA THR A 45 -14.70 -17.13 4.39
C THR A 45 -13.59 -17.79 5.21
N LEU A 46 -12.78 -18.66 4.59
CA LEU A 46 -11.66 -19.32 5.29
C LEU A 46 -10.58 -18.31 5.68
N SER A 47 -10.24 -17.37 4.79
CA SER A 47 -9.29 -16.29 5.03
C SER A 47 -9.75 -15.37 6.17
N ALA A 48 -11.03 -15.00 6.20
CA ALA A 48 -11.61 -14.20 7.29
C ALA A 48 -11.55 -14.92 8.65
N LEU A 49 -11.84 -16.23 8.68
CA LEU A 49 -11.75 -17.04 9.91
C LEU A 49 -10.32 -17.18 10.42
N LEU A 50 -9.34 -17.38 9.53
CA LEU A 50 -7.92 -17.40 9.89
C LEU A 50 -7.48 -16.06 10.50
N GLN A 51 -7.99 -14.95 9.97
CA GLN A 51 -7.67 -13.60 10.44
C GLN A 51 -8.36 -13.24 11.76
N ALA A 52 -9.63 -13.62 11.96
CA ALA A 52 -10.32 -13.41 13.24
C ALA A 52 -9.54 -14.01 14.42
N ARG A 53 -8.88 -15.14 14.19
CA ARG A 53 -8.05 -15.83 15.17
C ARG A 53 -6.67 -15.20 15.37
N LEU A 54 -6.07 -14.63 14.32
CA LEU A 54 -4.82 -13.87 14.41
C LEU A 54 -5.02 -12.53 15.16
N ARG A 55 -6.20 -11.90 15.02
CA ARG A 55 -6.59 -10.68 15.73
C ARG A 55 -6.62 -10.83 17.26
N GLU A 56 -6.74 -12.03 17.80
CA GLU A 56 -6.63 -12.27 19.26
C GLU A 56 -5.20 -12.01 19.81
N THR A 57 -4.19 -11.86 18.93
CA THR A 57 -2.78 -11.74 19.33
C THR A 57 -2.13 -10.38 19.07
N ALA A 58 -2.82 -9.42 18.42
CA ALA A 58 -2.25 -8.12 18.06
C ALA A 58 -3.16 -6.95 18.48
N SER A 59 -2.62 -6.03 19.28
CA SER A 59 -3.30 -4.76 19.60
C SER A 59 -3.52 -3.94 18.33
N PRO A 60 -4.76 -3.53 18.00
CA PRO A 60 -5.03 -2.74 16.81
C PRO A 60 -4.64 -1.26 17.03
N PRO A 61 -4.25 -0.54 15.97
CA PRO A 61 -4.20 0.92 16.00
C PRO A 61 -5.59 1.47 16.36
N THR A 62 -5.63 2.50 17.19
CA THR A 62 -6.86 3.12 17.70
C THR A 62 -7.80 3.51 16.57
N ARG A 63 -8.93 2.79 16.45
CA ARG A 63 -10.00 3.06 15.50
C ARG A 63 -10.69 4.37 15.86
N HIS A 64 -10.85 5.27 14.89
CA HIS A 64 -11.82 6.35 15.00
C HIS A 64 -13.25 5.80 14.79
N PRO A 65 -14.29 6.44 15.36
CA PRO A 65 -15.67 5.97 15.26
C PRO A 65 -16.33 6.23 13.88
N GLY A 66 -15.55 6.66 12.87
CA GLY A 66 -16.01 6.73 11.49
C GLY A 66 -16.14 5.32 10.91
N GLY A 67 -17.29 5.02 10.32
CA GLY A 67 -17.51 3.74 9.63
C GLY A 67 -16.47 3.48 8.54
N THR A 68 -16.30 2.22 8.17
CA THR A 68 -15.48 1.84 7.03
C THR A 68 -16.18 2.14 5.71
N VAL A 69 -15.41 2.46 4.67
CA VAL A 69 -15.92 2.76 3.33
C VAL A 69 -15.12 1.99 2.29
N ASN A 70 -15.78 1.49 1.26
CA ASN A 70 -15.12 0.75 0.17
C ASN A 70 -14.70 1.67 -0.96
N TYR A 71 -13.43 1.59 -1.35
CA TYR A 71 -12.87 2.29 -2.49
C TYR A 71 -12.22 1.31 -3.48
N PRO A 72 -12.20 1.61 -4.78
CA PRO A 72 -11.33 0.91 -5.72
C PRO A 72 -9.88 1.02 -5.25
N ALA A 73 -9.10 -0.03 -5.43
CA ALA A 73 -7.73 -0.09 -4.96
C ALA A 73 -6.74 -0.44 -6.07
N LEU A 74 -5.52 0.07 -5.95
CA LEU A 74 -4.41 -0.20 -6.83
C LEU A 74 -3.29 -0.84 -5.99
N PRO A 75 -3.01 -2.13 -6.19
CA PRO A 75 -1.92 -2.77 -5.48
C PRO A 75 -0.57 -2.36 -6.10
N ILE A 76 0.27 -1.68 -5.33
CA ILE A 76 1.57 -1.13 -5.73
C ILE A 76 2.70 -2.08 -5.31
N ARG A 77 3.65 -2.32 -6.20
CA ARG A 77 4.71 -3.33 -6.01
C ARG A 77 6.07 -2.75 -5.67
N ASP A 78 6.48 -1.76 -6.45
CA ASP A 78 7.90 -1.41 -6.53
C ASP A 78 8.25 -0.13 -5.75
N PHE A 79 7.26 0.54 -5.17
CA PHE A 79 7.50 1.78 -4.45
C PHE A 79 6.35 2.15 -3.50
N VAL A 80 6.60 3.12 -2.64
CA VAL A 80 5.65 3.67 -1.66
C VAL A 80 5.31 5.10 -2.09
N VAL A 81 4.03 5.44 -2.07
CA VAL A 81 3.55 6.80 -2.33
C VAL A 81 3.28 7.49 -1.01
N PHE A 82 3.80 8.70 -0.83
CA PHE A 82 3.51 9.54 0.33
C PHE A 82 2.44 10.61 -0.02
N PRO A 83 1.66 11.08 0.97
CA PRO A 83 0.70 12.17 0.76
C PRO A 83 1.30 13.44 0.15
N THR A 84 0.42 14.25 -0.46
CA THR A 84 0.70 15.51 -1.17
C THR A 84 1.46 15.40 -2.49
N MET A 85 1.84 14.18 -2.91
CA MET A 85 2.60 13.94 -4.14
C MET A 85 1.70 13.68 -5.35
N ASN A 86 2.12 14.15 -6.52
CA ASN A 86 1.57 13.73 -7.81
C ASN A 86 2.45 12.63 -8.38
N VAL A 87 1.88 11.47 -8.66
CA VAL A 87 2.66 10.30 -9.12
C VAL A 87 2.06 9.71 -10.38
N PRO A 88 2.83 9.59 -11.48
CA PRO A 88 2.39 8.85 -12.65
C PRO A 88 2.55 7.33 -12.42
N LEU A 89 1.49 6.57 -12.66
CA LEU A 89 1.47 5.11 -12.52
C LEU A 89 1.20 4.44 -13.87
N LEU A 90 1.97 3.41 -14.18
CA LEU A 90 1.71 2.54 -15.33
C LEU A 90 0.89 1.33 -14.89
N VAL A 91 -0.19 1.07 -15.62
CA VAL A 91 -1.16 0.03 -15.32
C VAL A 91 -1.30 -0.89 -16.53
N GLY A 92 -0.80 -2.11 -16.40
CA GLY A 92 -0.83 -3.13 -17.46
C GLY A 92 -1.83 -4.26 -17.24
N ARG A 93 -2.30 -4.47 -16.00
CA ARG A 93 -3.13 -5.63 -15.64
C ARG A 93 -4.61 -5.36 -15.83
N ASP A 94 -5.31 -6.32 -16.44
CA ASP A 94 -6.72 -6.17 -16.78
C ASP A 94 -7.60 -5.92 -15.56
N LYS A 95 -7.31 -6.56 -14.41
CA LYS A 95 -8.03 -6.29 -13.16
C LYS A 95 -7.85 -4.85 -12.66
N THR A 96 -6.65 -4.30 -12.83
CA THR A 96 -6.37 -2.92 -12.43
C THR A 96 -6.99 -1.92 -13.41
N LYS A 97 -7.08 -2.25 -14.70
CA LYS A 97 -7.78 -1.43 -15.71
C LYS A 97 -9.27 -1.30 -15.40
N HIS A 98 -9.95 -2.40 -15.10
CA HIS A 98 -11.37 -2.35 -14.70
C HIS A 98 -11.60 -1.57 -13.40
N ALA A 99 -10.70 -1.69 -12.41
CA ALA A 99 -10.77 -0.89 -11.19
C ALA A 99 -10.71 0.63 -11.49
N LEU A 100 -9.89 1.02 -12.47
CA LEU A 100 -9.78 2.41 -12.91
C LEU A 100 -11.02 2.89 -13.65
N ASP A 101 -11.58 2.09 -14.56
CA ASP A 101 -12.82 2.43 -15.26
C ASP A 101 -13.95 2.71 -14.25
N HIS A 102 -14.14 1.84 -13.25
CA HIS A 102 -15.11 2.07 -12.18
C HIS A 102 -14.81 3.28 -11.28
N ALA A 103 -13.53 3.53 -10.98
CA ALA A 103 -13.13 4.68 -10.15
C ALA A 103 -13.43 6.02 -10.85
N PHE A 104 -13.20 6.09 -12.16
CA PHE A 104 -13.48 7.28 -12.97
C PHE A 104 -14.97 7.56 -13.13
N GLU A 105 -15.82 6.53 -13.16
CA GLU A 105 -17.27 6.67 -13.27
C GLU A 105 -17.95 7.17 -11.99
N ARG A 106 -17.35 6.94 -10.81
CA ARG A 106 -17.97 7.25 -9.51
C ARG A 106 -17.36 8.45 -8.78
N HIS A 107 -16.18 8.26 -8.19
CA HIS A 107 -15.65 9.17 -7.15
C HIS A 107 -14.25 9.72 -7.47
N ARG A 108 -13.60 9.25 -8.55
CA ARG A 108 -12.24 9.62 -8.95
C ARG A 108 -11.20 9.45 -7.84
N GLU A 109 -11.43 8.57 -6.88
CA GLU A 109 -10.50 8.27 -5.79
C GLU A 109 -10.19 6.77 -5.76
N VAL A 110 -8.94 6.45 -5.46
CA VAL A 110 -8.40 5.09 -5.39
C VAL A 110 -7.51 4.95 -4.17
N VAL A 111 -7.47 3.75 -3.60
CA VAL A 111 -6.55 3.41 -2.51
C VAL A 111 -5.29 2.79 -3.10
N LEU A 112 -4.15 3.43 -2.86
CA LEU A 112 -2.83 2.88 -3.17
C LEU A 112 -2.42 1.95 -2.03
N ALA A 113 -2.41 0.64 -2.30
CA ALA A 113 -2.10 -0.40 -1.32
C ALA A 113 -0.76 -1.03 -1.66
N VAL A 114 0.26 -0.83 -0.82
CA VAL A 114 1.59 -1.39 -1.05
C VAL A 114 1.58 -2.90 -0.76
N GLN A 115 2.10 -3.71 -1.68
CA GLN A 115 2.24 -5.15 -1.51
C GLN A 115 3.47 -5.47 -0.66
N LYS A 116 3.37 -6.51 0.16
CA LYS A 116 4.50 -7.05 0.92
C LYS A 116 5.41 -7.90 0.03
N ASP A 117 4.81 -8.67 -0.87
CA ASP A 117 5.51 -9.49 -1.85
C ASP A 117 5.04 -9.12 -3.27
N PRO A 118 5.90 -8.51 -4.11
CA PRO A 118 5.53 -8.13 -5.46
C PRO A 118 5.31 -9.32 -6.40
N ALA A 119 5.74 -10.54 -6.04
CA ALA A 119 5.50 -11.73 -6.85
C ALA A 119 4.03 -12.16 -6.85
N ILE A 120 3.24 -11.75 -5.85
CA ILE A 120 1.84 -12.12 -5.74
C ILE A 120 1.02 -11.34 -6.78
N GLU A 121 0.36 -12.05 -7.69
CA GLU A 121 -0.43 -11.40 -8.73
C GLU A 121 -1.79 -10.91 -8.23
N GLU A 122 -2.42 -11.70 -7.37
CA GLU A 122 -3.72 -11.43 -6.77
C GLU A 122 -3.58 -11.32 -5.25
N PRO A 123 -3.09 -10.17 -4.74
CA PRO A 123 -2.89 -9.98 -3.32
C PRO A 123 -4.24 -9.98 -2.58
N GLY A 124 -4.30 -10.72 -1.48
CA GLY A 124 -5.34 -10.56 -0.48
C GLY A 124 -4.93 -9.57 0.62
N PHE A 125 -5.82 -9.35 1.59
CA PHE A 125 -5.56 -8.43 2.70
C PHE A 125 -4.26 -8.73 3.47
N GLY A 126 -3.91 -10.00 3.69
CA GLY A 126 -2.66 -10.37 4.36
C GLY A 126 -1.39 -10.02 3.59
N ASP A 127 -1.51 -9.81 2.27
CA ASP A 127 -0.41 -9.63 1.33
C ASP A 127 -0.13 -8.13 1.04
N VAL A 128 -0.96 -7.22 1.58
CA VAL A 128 -0.75 -5.77 1.55
C VAL A 128 -0.45 -5.22 2.94
N TYR A 129 0.15 -4.03 3.00
CA TYR A 129 0.33 -3.32 4.26
C TYR A 129 -0.96 -2.67 4.74
N GLU A 130 -1.13 -2.57 6.05
CA GLU A 130 -2.36 -2.05 6.69
C GLU A 130 -2.53 -0.52 6.54
N VAL A 131 -1.46 0.20 6.21
CA VAL A 131 -1.52 1.63 5.93
C VAL A 131 -1.30 1.85 4.44
N GLY A 132 -2.33 2.39 3.79
CA GLY A 132 -2.28 2.81 2.39
C GLY A 132 -2.45 4.33 2.26
N VAL A 133 -2.59 4.78 1.01
CA VAL A 133 -2.84 6.19 0.70
C VAL A 133 -4.07 6.31 -0.17
N LEU A 134 -5.03 7.14 0.25
CA LEU A 134 -6.13 7.54 -0.62
C LEU A 134 -5.62 8.60 -1.58
N ALA A 135 -5.81 8.36 -2.87
CA ALA A 135 -5.34 9.23 -3.93
C ALA A 135 -6.46 9.58 -4.91
N ARG A 136 -6.41 10.79 -5.46
CA ARG A 136 -7.35 11.27 -6.48
C ARG A 136 -6.77 11.06 -7.87
N LEU A 137 -7.57 10.52 -8.78
CA LEU A 137 -7.22 10.40 -10.19
C LEU A 137 -7.32 11.76 -10.87
N LEU A 138 -6.20 12.23 -11.44
CA LEU A 138 -6.10 13.49 -12.16
C LEU A 138 -6.26 13.27 -13.67
N GLU A 139 -5.50 12.32 -14.21
CA GLU A 139 -5.43 12.05 -15.65
C GLU A 139 -5.40 10.54 -15.92
N LEU A 140 -5.91 10.13 -17.09
CA LEU A 140 -5.83 8.78 -17.61
C LEU A 140 -5.52 8.85 -19.11
N GLU A 141 -4.41 8.24 -19.49
CA GLU A 141 -3.91 8.13 -20.85
C GLU A 141 -3.87 6.65 -21.24
N ARG A 142 -4.46 6.30 -22.38
CA ARG A 142 -4.46 4.93 -22.90
C ARG A 142 -3.45 4.82 -24.02
N PHE A 143 -2.55 3.84 -23.93
CA PHE A 143 -1.61 3.54 -24.99
C PHE A 143 -2.17 2.51 -25.98
N PRO A 144 -1.69 2.49 -27.24
CA PRO A 144 -2.11 1.51 -28.26
C PRO A 144 -1.81 0.04 -27.89
N ASP A 145 -0.86 -0.19 -26.98
CA ASP A 145 -0.46 -1.51 -26.48
C ASP A 145 -1.40 -2.05 -25.38
N SER A 146 -2.55 -1.40 -25.16
CA SER A 146 -3.52 -1.70 -24.11
C SER A 146 -3.02 -1.46 -22.68
N THR A 147 -1.89 -0.77 -22.49
CA THR A 147 -1.50 -0.22 -21.18
C THR A 147 -2.14 1.14 -20.94
N MET A 148 -2.26 1.52 -19.66
CA MET A 148 -2.75 2.83 -19.27
C MET A 148 -1.71 3.52 -18.38
N LYS A 149 -1.54 4.81 -18.57
CA LYS A 149 -0.84 5.67 -17.62
C LYS A 149 -1.86 6.55 -16.93
N ILE A 150 -1.81 6.57 -15.61
CA ILE A 150 -2.65 7.44 -14.79
C ILE A 150 -1.77 8.41 -14.03
N LEU A 151 -2.28 9.61 -13.79
CA LEU A 151 -1.68 10.54 -12.85
C LEU A 151 -2.57 10.60 -11.61
N VAL A 152 -1.99 10.34 -10.43
CA VAL A 152 -2.72 10.41 -9.16
C VAL A 152 -2.15 11.49 -8.26
N HIS A 153 -3.02 12.18 -7.51
CA HIS A 153 -2.65 13.03 -6.40
C HIS A 153 -2.88 12.28 -5.08
N ALA A 154 -1.80 11.91 -4.41
CA ALA A 154 -1.82 11.29 -3.10
C ALA A 154 -2.36 12.28 -2.06
N HIS A 155 -3.50 11.97 -1.44
CA HIS A 155 -4.17 12.93 -0.57
C HIS A 155 -3.84 12.72 0.91
N ARG A 156 -4.14 11.54 1.46
CA ARG A 156 -4.00 11.24 2.89
C ARG A 156 -3.77 9.77 3.15
N ARG A 157 -3.19 9.45 4.31
CA ARG A 157 -3.06 8.08 4.80
C ARG A 157 -4.42 7.51 5.20
N VAL A 158 -4.60 6.21 4.98
CA VAL A 158 -5.81 5.48 5.36
C VAL A 158 -5.43 4.12 5.94
N ALA A 159 -6.20 3.63 6.91
CA ALA A 159 -6.09 2.26 7.38
C ALA A 159 -6.88 1.34 6.47
N ILE A 160 -6.22 0.38 5.85
CA ILE A 160 -6.86 -0.70 5.09
C ILE A 160 -7.35 -1.73 6.11
N CYS A 161 -8.65 -1.92 6.18
CA CYS A 161 -9.35 -2.83 7.09
C CYS A 161 -9.76 -4.15 6.40
N GLY A 162 -9.84 -4.11 5.07
CA GLY A 162 -10.11 -5.24 4.19
C GLY A 162 -9.60 -4.98 2.79
N PHE A 163 -9.25 -6.04 2.05
CA PHE A 163 -8.76 -5.94 0.67
C PHE A 163 -9.20 -7.17 -0.10
N ILE A 164 -9.98 -6.95 -1.17
CA ILE A 164 -10.69 -8.00 -1.90
C ILE A 164 -10.44 -7.80 -3.41
N GLY A 165 -10.16 -8.89 -4.11
CA GLY A 165 -10.04 -8.92 -5.58
C GLY A 165 -11.23 -9.61 -6.24
N GLU A 166 -12.45 -9.07 -6.07
CA GLU A 166 -13.68 -9.64 -6.65
C GLU A 166 -14.10 -8.92 -7.94
N ALA A 167 -14.81 -9.64 -8.82
CA ALA A 167 -15.44 -9.10 -10.04
C ALA A 167 -14.49 -8.33 -10.99
N GLY A 168 -13.21 -8.69 -11.01
CA GLY A 168 -12.26 -8.12 -11.95
C GLY A 168 -11.68 -6.76 -11.54
N ALA A 169 -11.85 -6.30 -10.30
CA ALA A 169 -11.19 -5.10 -9.76
C ALA A 169 -10.75 -5.33 -8.32
N PHE A 170 -9.69 -4.64 -7.88
CA PHE A 170 -9.33 -4.63 -6.45
C PHE A 170 -10.16 -3.57 -5.72
N GLN A 171 -10.64 -3.93 -4.53
CA GLN A 171 -11.33 -3.03 -3.62
C GLN A 171 -10.68 -3.08 -2.25
N ALA A 172 -10.61 -1.93 -1.59
CA ALA A 172 -10.14 -1.80 -0.22
C ALA A 172 -11.26 -1.23 0.63
N GLU A 173 -11.55 -1.90 1.75
CA GLU A 173 -12.32 -1.35 2.84
C GLU A 173 -11.37 -0.52 3.69
N ILE A 174 -11.62 0.78 3.81
CA ILE A 174 -10.72 1.70 4.52
C ILE A 174 -11.42 2.44 5.66
N ALA A 175 -10.63 2.83 6.66
CA ALA A 175 -10.98 3.77 7.69
C ALA A 175 -10.04 4.97 7.66
N ASP A 176 -10.57 6.17 7.94
CA ASP A 176 -9.73 7.36 8.13
C ASP A 176 -8.86 7.20 9.39
N ILE A 177 -7.60 7.62 9.27
CA ILE A 177 -6.65 7.65 10.37
C ILE A 177 -6.20 9.08 10.62
N SER A 178 -6.19 9.49 11.90
CA SER A 178 -5.65 10.79 12.28
C SER A 178 -4.13 10.70 12.31
N GLU A 179 -3.48 11.54 11.53
CA GLU A 179 -2.11 11.95 11.83
C GLU A 179 -2.18 12.80 13.11
N GLY A 180 -1.19 12.69 13.99
CA GLY A 180 -1.21 13.40 15.28
C GLY A 180 -1.36 14.93 15.12
N PRO A 181 -1.35 15.70 16.23
CA PRO A 181 -1.25 17.15 16.12
C PRO A 181 -0.04 17.53 15.25
N ILE A 182 -0.09 18.70 14.63
CA ILE A 182 1.02 19.27 13.86
C ILE A 182 1.76 20.25 14.78
N PRO A 183 2.74 19.79 15.60
CA PRO A 183 3.51 20.69 16.44
C PRO A 183 4.46 21.52 15.60
N ASP A 184 4.79 22.71 16.09
CA ASP A 184 5.85 23.52 15.52
C ASP A 184 7.21 22.92 15.91
N ALA A 185 7.98 22.45 14.92
CA ALA A 185 9.27 21.78 15.12
C ALA A 185 10.38 22.35 14.21
N PRO A 186 10.61 23.68 14.23
CA PRO A 186 11.45 24.36 13.24
C PRO A 186 12.91 23.91 13.27
N GLU A 187 13.46 23.62 14.46
CA GLU A 187 14.85 23.17 14.59
C GLU A 187 15.06 21.75 14.04
N LEU A 188 14.09 20.85 14.25
CA LEU A 188 14.13 19.50 13.70
C LEU A 188 14.00 19.53 12.17
N ILE A 189 13.11 20.38 11.64
CA ILE A 189 12.96 20.61 10.20
C ILE A 189 14.25 21.14 9.59
N ARG A 190 14.86 22.18 10.19
CA ARG A 190 16.14 22.72 9.74
C ARG A 190 17.22 21.64 9.69
N LYS A 191 17.32 20.85 10.77
CA LYS A 191 18.30 19.76 10.88
C LYS A 191 18.10 18.70 9.79
N VAL A 192 16.87 18.22 9.56
CA VAL A 192 16.63 17.16 8.57
C VAL A 192 16.84 17.66 7.14
N VAL A 193 16.51 18.92 6.86
CA VAL A 193 16.71 19.52 5.54
C VAL A 193 18.20 19.62 5.22
N GLU A 194 19.02 20.12 6.15
CA GLU A 194 20.48 20.18 5.98
C GLU A 194 21.11 18.78 5.79
N ARG A 195 20.57 17.76 6.46
CA ARG A 195 21.01 16.36 6.30
C ARG A 195 20.60 15.81 4.93
N PHE A 196 19.39 16.12 4.51
CA PHE A 196 18.86 15.66 3.23
C PHE A 196 19.58 16.32 2.05
N GLU A 197 19.91 17.60 2.13
CA GLU A 197 20.72 18.30 1.10
C GLU A 197 22.07 17.61 0.89
N ARG A 198 22.73 17.20 1.98
CA ARG A 198 23.96 16.40 1.90
C ARG A 198 23.73 15.03 1.29
N TYR A 199 22.67 14.34 1.70
CA TYR A 199 22.30 13.03 1.15
C TYR A 199 22.11 13.10 -0.37
N VAL A 200 21.36 14.10 -0.85
CA VAL A 200 21.14 14.35 -2.28
C VAL A 200 22.46 14.60 -3.00
N ALA A 201 23.34 15.44 -2.45
CA ALA A 201 24.63 15.74 -3.06
C ALA A 201 25.53 14.49 -3.18
N VAL A 202 25.48 13.59 -2.20
CA VAL A 202 26.26 12.33 -2.20
C VAL A 202 25.68 11.31 -3.18
N HIS A 203 24.36 11.21 -3.28
CA HIS A 203 23.67 10.22 -4.11
C HIS A 203 23.36 10.73 -5.53
N GLU A 204 23.83 11.94 -5.88
CA GLU A 204 23.56 12.61 -7.16
C GLU A 204 22.07 12.62 -7.52
N ILE A 205 21.21 12.81 -6.52
CA ILE A 205 19.76 12.86 -6.71
C ILE A 205 19.40 14.18 -7.38
N ASP A 206 18.74 14.11 -8.53
CA ASP A 206 18.24 15.30 -9.21
C ASP A 206 17.03 15.86 -8.43
N ILE A 207 17.15 17.07 -7.91
CA ILE A 207 16.08 17.80 -7.21
C ILE A 207 15.33 18.63 -8.27
N PRO A 208 14.06 18.32 -8.60
CA PRO A 208 13.30 19.13 -9.53
C PRO A 208 13.16 20.57 -9.03
N GLN A 209 13.22 21.55 -9.94
CA GLN A 209 12.98 22.97 -9.63
C GLN A 209 11.57 23.24 -9.05
N THR A 210 10.64 22.31 -9.24
CA THR A 210 9.28 22.35 -8.70
C THR A 210 9.20 21.91 -7.23
N TRP A 211 10.30 21.48 -6.63
CA TRP A 211 10.34 21.04 -5.24
C TRP A 211 9.99 22.21 -4.30
N PRO A 212 9.04 22.05 -3.37
CA PRO A 212 8.75 23.10 -2.39
C PRO A 212 10.00 23.42 -1.56
N ALA A 213 10.20 24.69 -1.21
CA ALA A 213 11.27 25.07 -0.29
C ALA A 213 11.05 24.38 1.07
N LEU A 214 11.73 23.25 1.31
CA LEU A 214 11.49 22.38 2.47
C LEU A 214 11.64 23.14 3.79
N GLY A 215 12.60 24.06 3.87
CA GLY A 215 12.81 24.92 5.04
C GLY A 215 11.69 25.93 5.31
N GLN A 216 10.74 26.12 4.39
CA GLN A 216 9.56 26.98 4.58
C GLN A 216 8.33 26.20 5.03
N ILE A 217 8.37 24.86 4.94
CA ILE A 217 7.27 24.01 5.39
C ILE A 217 7.34 23.91 6.91
N ARG A 218 6.26 24.33 7.60
CA ARG A 218 6.17 24.24 9.08
C ARG A 218 5.65 22.90 9.58
N ASP A 219 5.05 22.11 8.70
CA ASP A 219 4.51 20.80 9.03
C ASP A 219 5.63 19.74 8.97
N PRO A 220 6.08 19.20 10.12
CA PRO A 220 7.14 18.19 10.16
C PRO A 220 6.74 16.90 9.44
N GLY A 221 5.47 16.52 9.47
CA GLY A 221 4.96 15.33 8.82
C GLY A 221 5.02 15.46 7.30
N ARG A 222 4.70 16.64 6.77
CA ARG A 222 4.84 16.94 5.34
C ARG A 222 6.31 16.98 4.91
N VAL A 223 7.20 17.56 5.70
CA VAL A 223 8.65 17.52 5.40
C VAL A 223 9.15 16.08 5.36
N ALA A 224 8.75 15.25 6.34
CA ALA A 224 9.12 13.84 6.37
C ALA A 224 8.66 13.10 5.11
N ASP A 225 7.42 13.35 4.67
CA ASP A 225 6.81 12.69 3.51
C ASP A 225 7.54 13.03 2.22
N VAL A 226 7.86 14.32 2.01
CA VAL A 226 8.58 14.79 0.83
C VAL A 226 9.98 14.20 0.77
N ILE A 227 10.70 14.18 1.90
CA ILE A 227 12.05 13.60 1.98
C ILE A 227 12.00 12.07 1.74
N SER A 228 11.09 11.37 2.42
CA SER A 228 10.95 9.92 2.33
C SER A 228 10.66 9.42 0.91
N GLN A 229 9.92 10.21 0.12
CA GLN A 229 9.64 9.91 -1.28
C GLN A 229 10.93 9.76 -2.09
N HIS A 230 11.92 10.64 -1.86
CA HIS A 230 13.13 10.76 -2.67
C HIS A 230 14.33 9.98 -2.13
N MET A 231 14.31 9.57 -0.86
CA MET A 231 15.36 8.69 -0.33
C MET A 231 15.35 7.32 -1.00
N ALA A 232 16.53 6.80 -1.33
CA ALA A 232 16.71 5.49 -1.95
C ALA A 232 16.82 4.41 -0.87
N MET A 233 15.69 3.87 -0.41
CA MET A 233 15.66 2.86 0.65
C MET A 233 14.69 1.71 0.34
N PRO A 234 14.85 0.53 0.96
CA PRO A 234 13.93 -0.59 0.81
C PRO A 234 12.47 -0.23 1.10
N ILE A 235 11.53 -0.86 0.39
CA ILE A 235 10.08 -0.65 0.53
C ILE A 235 9.61 -0.80 1.98
N SER A 236 10.14 -1.79 2.71
CA SER A 236 9.80 -2.02 4.12
C SER A 236 10.14 -0.83 5.02
N LYS A 237 11.26 -0.13 4.77
CA LYS A 237 11.64 1.09 5.49
C LYS A 237 10.72 2.26 5.11
N LYS A 238 10.46 2.48 3.82
CA LYS A 238 9.52 3.53 3.36
C LYS A 238 8.12 3.31 3.94
N GLN A 239 7.68 2.06 3.98
CA GLN A 239 6.39 1.71 4.52
C GLN A 239 6.30 1.91 6.03
N SER A 240 7.38 1.66 6.77
CA SER A 240 7.47 1.99 8.20
C SER A 240 7.33 3.50 8.45
N LEU A 241 7.90 4.34 7.57
CA LEU A 241 7.71 5.79 7.61
C LEU A 241 6.26 6.16 7.29
N LEU A 242 5.66 5.59 6.24
CA LEU A 242 4.27 5.84 5.88
C LEU A 242 3.32 5.47 7.04
N ALA A 243 3.58 4.35 7.73
CA ALA A 243 2.79 3.86 8.85
C ALA A 243 3.02 4.65 10.17
N THR A 244 4.03 5.51 10.24
CA THR A 244 4.30 6.33 11.44
C THR A 244 3.39 7.55 11.42
N LEU A 245 2.30 7.53 12.20
CA LEU A 245 1.27 8.58 12.17
C LEU A 245 1.67 9.88 12.89
N ASP A 246 2.53 9.79 13.90
CA ASP A 246 3.03 10.97 14.60
C ASP A 246 4.04 11.73 13.71
N PRO A 247 3.75 13.01 13.36
CA PRO A 247 4.59 13.79 12.46
C PRO A 247 6.03 13.99 12.94
N VAL A 248 6.25 14.16 14.25
CA VAL A 248 7.58 14.42 14.82
C VAL A 248 8.39 13.13 14.85
N ILE A 249 7.79 12.04 15.34
CA ILE A 249 8.44 10.73 15.36
C ILE A 249 8.78 10.29 13.93
N ARG A 250 7.90 10.57 12.96
CA ARG A 250 8.17 10.28 11.54
C ARG A 250 9.38 11.07 11.04
N LEU A 251 9.48 12.35 11.36
CA LEU A 251 10.62 13.20 10.98
C LEU A 251 11.92 12.76 11.66
N GLU A 252 11.88 12.38 12.93
CA GLU A 252 13.03 11.82 13.66
C GLU A 252 13.52 10.51 13.04
N LYS A 253 12.61 9.63 12.64
CA LYS A 253 12.97 8.40 11.91
C LYS A 253 13.65 8.71 10.58
N VAL A 254 13.19 9.74 9.85
CA VAL A 254 13.84 10.19 8.61
C VAL A 254 15.27 10.66 8.91
N VAL A 255 15.48 11.46 9.96
CA VAL A 255 16.84 11.88 10.37
C VAL A 255 17.72 10.66 10.66
N ALA A 256 17.23 9.70 11.44
CA ALA A 256 17.98 8.50 11.79
C ALA A 256 18.35 7.65 10.57
N LEU A 257 17.47 7.60 9.55
CA LEU A 257 17.74 6.90 8.29
C LEU A 257 18.76 7.64 7.42
N LEU A 258 18.73 8.98 7.41
CA LEU A 258 19.72 9.80 6.69
C LEU A 258 21.11 9.72 7.32
N ASP A 259 21.22 9.55 8.65
CA ASP A 259 22.50 9.40 9.34
C ASP A 259 23.06 7.97 9.25
N GLY A 260 22.22 6.99 8.89
CA GLY A 260 22.59 5.57 8.80
C GLY A 260 22.96 5.09 7.40
N GLU A 261 22.87 5.95 6.38
CA GLU A 261 23.33 5.72 5.00
C GLU A 261 24.56 6.58 4.70
#